data_AF-A0A090IA24-F1
#
_entry.id   AF-A0A090IA24-F1
#
_cell.length_a   1.000
_cell.length_b   1.000
_cell.length_c   1.000
_cell.angle_alpha   90.00
_cell.angle_beta   90.00
_cell.angle_gamma   90.00
#
_symmetry.space_group_name_H-M   'P 1'
#
loop_
_entity.id
_entity.type
_entity.pdbx_description
1 polymer ?
#
loop_
_entity_poly.entity_id
_entity_poly.type
_entity_poly.pdbx_seq_one_letter_code
_entity_poly.pdbx_strand_id
1 'polypeptide(L)'
;MGENKTEDWYVVCRNTKCRHRFPIPSNTPVEWKRQKFRGVCGHGEDKVILELKKPVKCPECGEESYRTIPRQFRGPNSKTCSV
;
A
#
# COMPACT_ATOMS: atom_id res chain seq x y z
N MET A 1 20.47 -2.73 2.12
CA MET A 1 19.02 -2.89 2.33
C MET A 1 18.45 -1.50 2.54
N GLY A 2 17.70 -0.96 1.58
CA GLY A 2 17.15 0.39 1.69
C GLY A 2 16.18 0.47 2.86
N GLU A 3 16.37 1.46 3.73
CA GLU A 3 15.48 1.74 4.85
C GLU A 3 14.09 2.06 4.27
N ASN A 4 13.09 1.23 4.53
CA ASN A 4 11.72 1.49 4.09
C ASN A 4 11.18 2.65 4.94
N LYS A 5 10.88 3.80 4.32
CA LYS A 5 10.32 4.97 5.01
C LYS A 5 8.83 5.08 4.76
N THR A 6 8.08 5.62 5.73
CA THR A 6 6.63 5.86 5.60
C THR A 6 6.29 6.84 4.47
N GLU A 7 7.19 7.77 4.16
CA GLU A 7 7.08 8.73 3.05
C GLU A 7 7.05 8.06 1.67
N ASP A 8 7.55 6.82 1.56
CA ASP A 8 7.52 6.00 0.34
C ASP A 8 6.18 5.26 0.16
N TRP A 9 5.16 5.57 0.98
CA TRP A 9 3.85 4.93 0.94
C TRP A 9 2.72 5.94 0.84
N TYR A 10 1.67 5.56 0.11
CA TYR A 10 0.42 6.30 0.01
C TYR A 10 -0.72 5.51 0.63
N VAL A 11 -1.69 6.22 1.21
CA VAL A 11 -3.02 5.68 1.49
C VAL A 11 -3.86 5.79 0.23
N VAL A 12 -4.57 4.72 -0.10
CA VAL A 12 -5.54 4.69 -1.19
C VAL A 12 -6.93 4.68 -0.59
N CYS A 13 -7.75 5.64 -1.00
CA CYS A 13 -9.15 5.68 -0.61
C CYS A 13 -9.86 4.38 -1.00
N ARG A 14 -10.59 3.77 -0.05
CA ARG A 14 -11.38 2.55 -0.27
C ARG A 14 -12.59 2.80 -1.17
N ASN A 15 -13.12 4.03 -1.18
CA ASN A 15 -14.24 4.40 -2.04
C ASN A 15 -13.82 4.26 -3.51
N THR A 16 -14.48 3.34 -4.22
CA THR A 16 -14.17 2.98 -5.61
C THR A 16 -14.41 4.11 -6.60
N LYS A 17 -15.26 5.08 -6.26
CA LYS A 17 -15.51 6.29 -7.06
C LYS A 17 -14.41 7.34 -6.85
N CYS A 18 -13.83 7.39 -5.65
CA CYS A 18 -12.79 8.37 -5.30
C CYS A 18 -11.40 7.86 -5.72
N ARG A 19 -10.96 6.71 -5.20
CA ARG A 19 -9.63 6.12 -5.45
C ARG A 19 -8.45 7.09 -5.25
N HIS A 20 -8.67 8.21 -4.56
CA HIS A 20 -7.66 9.22 -4.30
C HIS A 20 -6.48 8.61 -3.54
N ARG A 21 -5.27 9.03 -3.92
CA ARG A 21 -4.02 8.59 -3.30
C ARG A 21 -3.42 9.77 -2.58
N PHE A 22 -3.16 9.61 -1.29
CA PHE A 22 -2.70 10.71 -0.44
C PHE A 22 -1.64 10.22 0.54
N PRO A 23 -0.75 11.11 1.02
CA PRO A 23 0.28 10.74 1.98
C PRO A 23 -0.33 10.23 3.29
N ILE A 24 0.37 9.30 3.94
CA ILE A 24 0.02 8.87 5.29
C ILE A 24 0.27 10.05 6.24
N PRO A 25 -0.70 10.48 7.06
CA PRO A 25 -0.48 11.53 8.04
C PRO A 25 0.59 11.11 9.05
N SER A 26 1.49 12.02 9.42
CA SER A 26 2.58 11.72 10.36
C SER A 26 2.09 11.29 11.75
N ASN A 27 0.86 11.64 12.12
CA ASN A 27 0.25 11.27 13.39
C ASN A 27 -0.45 9.88 13.35
N THR A 28 -0.47 9.22 12.20
CA THR A 28 -1.12 7.92 12.05
C THR A 28 -0.16 6.81 12.48
N PRO A 29 -0.52 5.97 13.47
CA PRO A 29 0.30 4.82 13.85
C PRO A 29 0.32 3.79 12.72
N VAL A 30 1.52 3.39 12.32
CA VAL A 30 1.77 2.39 11.26
C VAL A 30 2.47 1.16 11.81
N GLU A 31 2.36 0.04 11.12
CA GLU A 31 3.05 -1.20 11.43
C GLU A 31 3.66 -1.82 10.17
N TRP A 32 4.94 -2.17 10.25
CA TRP A 32 5.63 -2.86 9.17
C TRP A 32 5.46 -4.36 9.32
N LYS A 33 4.84 -5.01 8.34
CA LYS A 33 4.67 -6.45 8.32
C LYS A 33 5.38 -7.07 7.12
N ARG A 34 5.98 -8.24 7.33
CA ARG A 34 6.44 -9.10 6.25
C ARG A 34 5.30 -10.00 5.85
N GLN A 35 4.65 -9.69 4.73
CA GLN A 35 3.61 -10.53 4.18
C GLN A 35 4.26 -11.57 3.27
N LYS A 36 4.12 -12.84 3.67
CA LYS A 36 4.51 -13.96 2.80
C LYS A 36 3.64 -13.95 1.56
N PHE A 37 4.27 -13.91 0.39
CA PHE A 37 3.54 -13.95 -0.87
C PHE A 37 2.91 -15.34 -1.06
N ARG A 38 1.59 -15.37 -1.25
CA ARG A 38 0.82 -16.58 -1.57
C ARG A 38 0.21 -16.46 -2.96
N GLY A 39 1.05 -16.32 -3.97
CA GLY A 39 0.61 -16.32 -5.36
C GLY A 39 0.29 -17.73 -5.85
N VAL A 40 -0.73 -17.83 -6.70
CA VAL A 40 -1.23 -19.09 -7.31
C VAL A 40 -0.16 -19.77 -8.19
N CYS A 41 0.84 -19.02 -8.66
CA CYS A 41 1.95 -19.51 -9.48
C CYS A 41 3.24 -19.80 -8.69
N GLY A 42 3.24 -19.70 -7.35
CA GLY A 42 4.42 -20.03 -6.52
C GLY A 42 5.63 -19.09 -6.66
N HIS A 43 5.61 -18.13 -7.59
CA HIS A 43 6.70 -17.19 -7.81
C HIS A 43 6.36 -15.84 -7.18
N GLY A 44 6.92 -15.55 -6.01
CA GLY A 44 6.98 -14.20 -5.49
C GLY A 44 7.69 -14.11 -4.16
N GLU A 45 8.48 -13.06 -4.02
CA GLU A 45 9.27 -12.78 -2.84
C GLU A 45 8.40 -12.30 -1.68
N ASP A 46 8.82 -12.57 -0.45
CA ASP A 46 8.22 -11.97 0.74
C ASP A 46 8.22 -10.45 0.60
N LYS A 47 7.06 -9.82 0.80
CA LYS A 47 6.92 -8.37 0.64
C LYS A 47 6.80 -7.71 1.99
N VAL A 48 7.56 -6.64 2.18
CA VAL A 48 7.32 -5.72 3.29
C VAL A 48 6.12 -4.86 2.91
N ILE A 49 5.07 -4.92 3.73
CA ILE A 49 3.89 -4.09 3.63
C ILE A 49 3.80 -3.16 4.84
N LEU A 50 3.21 -2.00 4.64
CA LEU A 50 2.94 -1.03 5.70
C LEU A 50 1.45 -1.05 6.01
N GLU A 51 1.05 -1.56 7.17
CA GLU A 51 -0.35 -1.51 7.63
C GLU A 51 -0.61 -0.30 8.51
N LEU A 52 -1.77 0.32 8.35
CA LEU A 52 -2.23 1.39 9.23
C LEU A 52 -2.93 0.78 10.45
N LYS A 53 -2.50 1.13 11.67
CA LYS A 53 -3.19 0.69 12.90
C LYS A 53 -4.51 1.43 13.14
N LYS A 54 -4.66 2.61 12.53
CA LYS A 54 -5.87 3.44 12.59
C LYS A 54 -6.32 3.80 11.17
N PRO A 55 -7.63 3.93 10.93
CA PRO A 55 -8.12 4.40 9.65
C PRO A 55 -7.64 5.83 9.42
N VAL A 56 -7.38 6.17 8.16
CA VAL A 56 -7.17 7.55 7.75
C VAL A 56 -8.34 7.99 6.89
N LYS A 57 -8.91 9.16 7.20
CA LYS A 57 -9.97 9.76 6.42
C LYS A 57 -9.41 10.32 5.12
N CYS A 58 -10.08 9.98 4.02
CA CYS A 58 -9.75 10.53 2.71
C CYS A 58 -10.03 12.04 2.70
N PRO A 59 -9.08 12.89 2.29
CA PRO A 59 -9.29 14.34 2.24
C PRO A 59 -10.32 14.75 1.17
N GLU A 60 -10.58 13.93 0.15
CA GLU A 60 -11.57 14.26 -0.89
C GLU A 60 -13.00 13.85 -0.53
N CYS A 61 -13.21 12.66 0.03
CA CYS A 61 -14.56 12.12 0.25
C CYS A 61 -14.88 11.78 1.70
N GLY A 62 -13.95 11.97 2.63
CA GLY A 62 -14.12 11.69 4.07
C GLY A 62 -14.06 10.21 4.46
N GLU A 63 -14.02 9.28 3.48
CA GLU A 63 -14.06 7.84 3.71
C GLU A 63 -12.84 7.32 4.47
N GLU A 64 -13.07 6.42 5.42
CA GLU A 64 -12.01 5.80 6.24
C GLU A 64 -11.31 4.67 5.49
N SER A 65 -9.99 4.78 5.38
CA SER A 65 -9.18 3.85 4.58
C SER A 65 -7.96 3.36 5.35
N TYR A 66 -7.73 2.05 5.27
CA TYR A 66 -6.55 1.36 5.84
C TYR A 66 -5.55 0.94 4.76
N ARG A 67 -5.96 1.03 3.49
CA ARG A 67 -5.21 0.49 2.37
C ARG A 67 -4.04 1.40 2.05
N THR A 68 -2.85 0.85 2.10
CA THR A 68 -1.63 1.53 1.67
C THR A 68 -1.06 0.86 0.42
N ILE A 69 -0.32 1.64 -0.37
CA ILE A 69 0.48 1.14 -1.48
C ILE A 69 1.84 1.84 -1.47
N PRO A 70 2.92 1.17 -1.91
CA PRO A 70 4.18 1.86 -2.14
C PRO A 70 4.00 2.95 -3.20
N ARG A 71 4.69 4.08 -3.06
CA ARG A 71 4.75 5.16 -4.08
C ARG A 71 5.24 4.64 -5.42
N GLN A 72 6.24 3.77 -5.39
CA GLN A 72 6.82 3.11 -6.55
C GLN A 72 5.93 2.01 -7.15
N PHE A 73 4.77 1.71 -6.54
CA PHE A 73 3.79 0.79 -7.10
C PHE A 73 3.13 1.41 -8.32
N ARG A 74 3.77 1.24 -9.47
CA ARG A 74 3.11 1.24 -10.76
C ARG A 74 2.20 0.02 -10.75
N GLY A 75 0.92 0.18 -11.07
CA GLY A 75 -0.03 -0.94 -11.16
C GLY A 75 0.47 -2.04 -12.10
N PRO A 76 -0.29 -3.11 -12.33
CA PRO A 76 0.14 -4.20 -13.21
C PRO A 76 0.23 -3.71 -14.66
N ASN A 77 1.32 -3.05 -15.00
CA ASN A 77 1.72 -2.71 -16.34
C ASN A 77 2.98 -3.51 -16.58
N SER A 78 2.86 -4.51 -17.46
CA SER A 78 3.79 -5.63 -17.69
C SER A 78 3.53 -6.86 -16.82
N LYS A 79 2.58 -7.69 -17.24
CA LYS A 79 2.75 -9.14 -17.15
C LYS A 79 4.04 -9.48 -17.90
N THR A 80 5.16 -9.51 -17.20
CA THR A 80 6.27 -10.37 -17.63
C THR A 80 6.23 -11.56 -16.70
N CYS A 81 5.39 -12.52 -17.04
CA CYS A 81 5.65 -13.89 -16.60
C CYS A 81 6.92 -14.28 -17.34
N SER A 82 8.08 -14.20 -16.69
CA SER A 82 9.30 -14.81 -17.23
C SER A 82 9.05 -16.31 -17.26
N VAL A 83 8.82 -16.84 -18.46
CA VAL A 83 8.91 -18.27 -18.78
C VAL A 83 10.36 -18.72 -18.72
#